data_AF-A0CF39-F1
#
_entry.id   AF-A0CF39-F1
#
_cell.length_a   1.000
_cell.length_b   1.000
_cell.length_c   1.000
_cell.angle_alpha   90.00
_cell.angle_beta   90.00
_cell.angle_gamma   90.00
#
_symmetry.space_group_name_H-M   'P 1'
#
loop_
_entity.id
_entity.type
_entity.pdbx_description
1 polymer ?
#
loop_
_entity_poly.entity_id
_entity_poly.type
_entity_poly.pdbx_seq_one_letter_code
_entity_poly.pdbx_strand_id
1 'polypeptide(L)'
;MKQKLQKIKKMKCSICLSDDCQLFTDKNCKCQFCFDCVLNWIEEKINLKQQVNSISCLNHKCKQIISLENFQLSITNKQIEEKYMDIMLKNYFQQTHDIRPCPNNKCSYYAFLPTNRCGKEFSCQQCNFNWLDKQYLSYDKLFLLKLKDIKSDIFTSVFEFISTQECPRCNSKILKNGGCSHMTCKKCQFYYCWSCNNQLNDQVHSEKLCLIRVLSYLSMILLNIAVTFYNLGWLQYIFMAIWYPLYGLGLSLLYNSYIILPITIIATLVYTYKQWQQVTAVRKQRFIKSQAITLIVQIIISILLAIATYYNIFNINFNQALNYHYYQFIIIMSGGSIVLVVLLFNNFFYQNWLKFLI
;
A
#
# COMPACT_ATOMS: atom_id res chain seq x y z
N MET A 1 65.87 42.48 -18.96
CA MET A 1 65.71 41.31 -18.05
C MET A 1 64.25 40.86 -18.04
N LYS A 2 63.85 39.95 -18.94
CA LYS A 2 62.49 39.38 -18.97
C LYS A 2 62.41 38.20 -18.01
N GLN A 3 61.80 38.39 -16.83
CA GLN A 3 61.42 37.27 -15.96
C GLN A 3 60.22 36.56 -16.60
N LYS A 4 60.46 35.37 -17.18
CA LYS A 4 59.40 34.42 -17.54
C LYS A 4 58.89 33.78 -16.25
N LEU A 5 57.76 34.28 -15.75
CA LEU A 5 56.92 33.54 -14.81
C LEU A 5 56.45 32.25 -15.50
N GLN A 6 57.10 31.12 -15.20
CA GLN A 6 56.59 29.81 -15.55
C GLN A 6 55.26 29.62 -14.79
N LYS A 7 54.15 29.73 -15.52
CA LYS A 7 52.82 29.30 -15.03
C LYS A 7 52.91 27.81 -14.67
N ILE A 8 52.98 27.50 -13.38
CA ILE A 8 52.77 26.15 -12.85
C ILE A 8 51.35 25.75 -13.25
N LYS A 9 51.23 24.87 -14.24
CA LYS A 9 49.95 24.36 -14.74
C LYS A 9 49.40 23.43 -13.64
N LYS A 10 48.49 23.93 -12.81
CA LYS A 10 47.76 23.09 -11.83
C LYS A 10 47.12 21.92 -12.58
N MET A 11 47.50 20.69 -12.25
CA MET A 11 46.90 19.49 -12.82
C MET A 11 45.50 19.32 -12.22
N LYS A 12 44.47 19.34 -13.08
CA LYS A 12 43.06 19.21 -12.68
C LYS A 12 42.62 17.76 -12.80
N CYS A 13 41.68 17.33 -11.96
CA CYS A 13 41.08 16.02 -12.14
C CYS A 13 40.25 15.97 -13.44
N SER A 14 40.37 14.88 -14.20
CA SER A 14 39.63 14.70 -15.46
C SER A 14 38.12 14.42 -15.29
N ILE A 15 37.67 14.09 -14.07
CA ILE A 15 36.28 13.76 -13.76
C ILE A 15 35.57 14.95 -13.13
N CYS A 16 36.03 15.40 -11.95
CA CYS A 16 35.37 16.50 -11.23
C CYS A 16 35.83 17.89 -11.70
N LEU A 17 36.86 17.97 -12.55
CA LEU A 17 37.43 19.22 -13.07
C LEU A 17 37.93 20.22 -12.01
N SER A 18 38.05 19.75 -10.75
CA SER A 18 38.53 20.55 -9.63
C SER A 18 40.05 20.62 -9.58
N ASP A 19 40.55 21.76 -9.10
CA ASP A 19 41.96 22.11 -8.99
C ASP A 19 42.52 21.79 -7.59
N ASP A 20 41.64 21.62 -6.61
CA ASP A 20 41.97 21.47 -5.18
C ASP A 20 41.76 20.03 -4.71
N CYS A 21 42.24 19.07 -5.49
CA CYS A 21 42.09 17.65 -5.18
C CYS A 21 43.43 16.91 -5.15
N GLN A 22 43.56 15.96 -4.22
CA GLN A 22 44.69 15.02 -4.22
C GLN A 22 44.49 14.00 -5.35
N LEU A 23 45.46 13.96 -6.28
CA LEU A 23 45.41 13.09 -7.46
C LEU A 23 46.05 11.74 -7.18
N PHE A 24 45.30 10.69 -7.46
CA PHE A 24 45.75 9.32 -7.61
C PHE A 24 46.22 9.09 -9.05
N THR A 25 47.41 8.51 -9.20
CA THR A 25 47.92 8.03 -10.50
C THR A 25 48.13 6.53 -10.41
N ASP A 26 47.39 5.78 -11.21
CA ASP A 26 47.60 4.33 -11.26
C ASP A 26 48.88 3.99 -12.03
N LYS A 27 49.66 3.05 -11.48
CA LYS A 27 50.96 2.62 -12.04
C LYS A 27 50.80 1.98 -13.42
N ASN A 28 49.65 1.34 -13.69
CA ASN A 28 49.44 0.57 -14.91
C ASN A 28 48.95 1.42 -16.09
N CYS A 29 48.14 2.45 -15.84
CA CYS A 29 47.52 3.23 -16.92
C CYS A 29 47.93 4.70 -17.01
N LYS A 30 48.74 5.22 -16.07
CA LYS A 30 49.17 6.64 -15.97
C LYS A 30 48.00 7.65 -15.98
N CYS A 31 46.75 7.19 -15.87
CA CYS A 31 45.57 8.04 -15.79
C CYS A 31 45.49 8.65 -14.40
N GLN A 32 45.11 9.93 -14.33
CA GLN A 32 45.05 10.70 -13.09
C GLN A 32 43.61 11.05 -12.73
N PHE A 33 43.22 10.68 -11.51
CA PHE A 33 41.89 10.94 -10.96
C PHE A 33 42.02 11.42 -9.53
N CYS A 34 41.01 12.14 -9.03
CA CYS A 34 40.99 12.50 -7.63
C CYS A 34 40.65 11.27 -6.77
N PHE A 35 41.20 11.15 -5.56
CA PHE A 35 40.85 10.05 -4.65
C PHE A 35 39.34 9.96 -4.40
N ASP A 36 38.66 11.09 -4.16
CA ASP A 36 37.20 11.10 -3.96
C ASP A 36 36.44 10.56 -5.17
N CYS A 37 36.91 10.85 -6.39
CA CYS A 37 36.32 10.40 -7.64
C CYS A 37 36.41 8.86 -7.75
N VAL A 38 37.55 8.30 -7.35
CA VAL A 38 37.76 6.85 -7.33
C VAL A 38 36.93 6.20 -6.23
N LEU A 39 36.88 6.78 -5.03
CA LEU A 39 36.05 6.29 -3.92
C LEU A 39 34.56 6.27 -4.27
N ASN A 40 34.04 7.35 -4.86
CA ASN A 40 32.64 7.41 -5.30
C ASN A 40 32.34 6.34 -6.34
N TRP A 41 33.27 6.08 -7.27
CA TRP A 41 33.12 5.03 -8.27
C TRP A 41 33.10 3.62 -7.65
N ILE A 42 33.91 3.38 -6.61
CA ILE A 42 33.89 2.13 -5.84
C ILE A 42 32.54 1.98 -5.13
N GLU A 43 32.08 3.03 -4.45
CA GLU A 43 30.83 3.04 -3.71
C GLU A 43 29.62 2.80 -4.63
N GLU A 44 29.59 3.42 -5.82
CA GLU A 44 28.56 3.15 -6.82
C GLU A 44 28.53 1.68 -7.26
N LYS A 45 29.70 1.07 -7.51
CA LYS A 45 29.76 -0.36 -7.88
C LYS A 45 29.24 -1.28 -6.77
N ILE A 46 29.56 -0.98 -5.51
CA ILE A 46 29.05 -1.72 -4.35
C ILE A 46 27.53 -1.54 -4.24
N ASN A 47 27.01 -0.33 -4.43
CA ASN A 47 25.56 -0.08 -4.39
C ASN A 47 24.80 -0.85 -5.49
N LEU A 48 25.43 -1.07 -6.65
CA LEU A 48 24.92 -1.91 -7.73
C LEU A 48 25.06 -3.43 -7.47
N LYS A 49 25.50 -3.85 -6.26
CA LYS A 49 25.74 -5.25 -5.86
C LYS A 49 26.71 -6.00 -6.78
N GLN A 50 27.66 -5.29 -7.38
CA GLN A 50 28.73 -5.92 -8.16
C GLN A 50 29.85 -6.36 -7.22
N GLN A 51 30.42 -7.55 -7.43
CA GLN A 51 31.60 -7.97 -6.67
C GLN A 51 32.79 -7.06 -7.00
N VAL A 52 33.22 -6.26 -6.01
CA VAL A 52 34.35 -5.35 -6.16
C VAL A 52 35.60 -6.01 -5.59
N ASN A 53 36.23 -6.89 -6.37
CA ASN A 53 37.59 -7.36 -6.09
C ASN A 53 38.63 -6.53 -6.84
N SER A 54 38.23 -5.91 -7.96
CA SER A 54 39.06 -5.03 -8.76
C SER A 54 38.21 -4.02 -9.52
N ILE A 55 38.81 -2.88 -9.89
CA ILE A 55 38.07 -1.77 -10.50
C ILE A 55 38.67 -1.46 -11.87
N SER A 56 37.84 -1.42 -12.90
CA SER A 56 38.24 -0.87 -14.20
C SER A 56 38.64 0.60 -14.09
N CYS A 57 39.70 1.00 -14.80
CA CYS A 57 40.10 2.40 -14.91
C CYS A 57 38.90 3.29 -15.30
N LEU A 58 38.80 4.47 -14.68
CA LEU A 58 37.67 5.39 -14.87
C LEU A 58 37.72 6.09 -16.24
N ASN A 59 38.83 5.99 -16.98
CA ASN A 59 38.91 6.47 -18.34
C ASN A 59 38.29 5.43 -19.29
N HIS A 60 37.22 5.80 -19.99
CA HIS A 60 36.53 4.94 -20.96
C HIS A 60 37.45 4.37 -22.05
N LYS A 61 38.56 5.05 -22.39
CA LYS A 61 39.53 4.57 -23.39
C LYS A 61 40.56 3.59 -22.80
N CYS A 62 40.61 3.45 -21.49
CA CYS A 62 41.58 2.62 -20.80
C CYS A 62 40.92 1.34 -20.25
N LYS A 63 41.39 0.18 -20.68
CA LYS A 63 40.88 -1.14 -20.22
C LYS A 63 41.68 -1.74 -19.06
N GLN A 64 42.58 -0.95 -18.44
CA GLN A 64 43.41 -1.44 -17.34
C GLN A 64 42.60 -1.59 -16.05
N ILE A 65 43.05 -2.52 -15.21
CA ILE A 65 42.42 -2.84 -13.93
C ILE A 65 43.27 -2.25 -12.80
N ILE A 66 42.60 -1.53 -11.90
CA ILE A 66 43.13 -0.99 -10.66
C ILE A 66 42.85 -2.03 -9.56
N SER A 67 43.92 -2.57 -8.97
CA SER A 67 43.82 -3.41 -7.77
C SER A 67 43.51 -2.53 -6.55
N LEU A 68 42.61 -3.01 -5.69
CA LEU A 68 42.24 -2.35 -4.43
C LEU A 68 43.44 -2.20 -3.49
N GLU A 69 44.33 -3.18 -3.44
CA GLU A 69 45.54 -3.14 -2.61
C GLU A 69 46.47 -2.00 -3.04
N ASN A 70 46.68 -1.86 -4.36
CA ASN A 70 47.51 -0.78 -4.90
C ASN A 70 46.90 0.59 -4.65
N PHE A 71 45.57 0.69 -4.71
CA PHE A 71 44.85 1.91 -4.37
C PHE A 71 45.01 2.24 -2.88
N GLN A 72 44.80 1.27 -1.98
CA GLN A 72 44.97 1.46 -0.53
C GLN A 72 46.38 1.92 -0.16
N LEU A 73 47.42 1.31 -0.73
CA LEU A 73 48.82 1.70 -0.49
C LEU A 73 49.15 3.13 -0.96
N SER A 74 48.36 3.69 -1.88
CA SER A 74 48.56 5.05 -2.38
C SER A 74 47.89 6.13 -1.53
N ILE A 75 47.01 5.73 -0.59
CA ILE A 75 46.33 6.66 0.31
C ILE A 75 47.31 7.14 1.37
N THR A 76 47.55 8.45 1.41
CA THR A 76 48.42 9.09 2.42
C THR A 76 47.64 9.93 3.43
N ASN A 77 46.40 10.29 3.11
CA ASN A 77 45.55 11.13 3.94
C ASN A 77 44.61 10.26 4.79
N LYS A 78 44.69 10.42 6.11
CA LYS A 78 43.86 9.71 7.08
C LYS A 78 42.35 9.86 6.83
N GLN A 79 41.88 11.03 6.37
CA GLN A 79 40.46 11.24 6.08
C GLN A 79 39.98 10.40 4.89
N ILE A 80 40.85 10.20 3.89
CA ILE A 80 40.55 9.38 2.70
C ILE A 80 40.60 7.91 3.07
N GLU A 81 41.53 7.53 3.94
CA GLU A 81 41.66 6.18 4.49
C GLU A 81 40.41 5.78 5.28
N GLU A 82 39.92 6.64 6.17
CA GLU A 82 38.67 6.41 6.93
C GLU A 82 37.47 6.18 5.99
N LYS A 83 37.29 7.04 4.97
CA LYS A 83 36.25 6.86 3.95
C LYS A 83 36.39 5.55 3.19
N TYR A 84 37.62 5.17 2.80
CA TYR A 84 37.90 3.92 2.10
C TYR A 84 37.51 2.72 2.97
N MET A 85 37.87 2.73 4.25
CA MET A 85 37.53 1.68 5.20
C MET A 85 36.02 1.56 5.38
N ASP A 86 35.29 2.67 5.50
CA ASP A 86 33.82 2.65 5.58
C ASP A 86 33.18 2.04 4.33
N ILE A 87 33.67 2.38 3.13
CA ILE A 87 33.20 1.80 1.86
C ILE A 87 33.49 0.30 1.80
N MET A 88 34.68 -0.14 2.24
CA MET A 88 35.03 -1.56 2.26
C MET A 88 34.23 -2.35 3.30
N LEU A 89 33.92 -1.76 4.46
CA LEU A 89 33.01 -2.34 5.43
C LEU A 89 31.60 -2.52 4.84
N LYS A 90 31.09 -1.53 4.08
CA LYS A 90 29.81 -1.68 3.36
C LYS A 90 29.85 -2.85 2.36
N ASN A 91 30.94 -3.00 1.60
CA ASN A 91 31.11 -4.14 0.68
C ASN A 91 31.08 -5.48 1.42
N TYR A 92 31.76 -5.56 2.57
CA TYR A 92 31.79 -6.75 3.41
C TYR A 92 30.37 -7.14 3.89
N PHE A 93 29.57 -6.18 4.39
CA PHE A 93 28.19 -6.46 4.85
C PHE A 93 27.23 -6.94 3.77
N GLN A 94 27.53 -6.69 2.49
CA GLN A 94 26.75 -7.24 1.39
C GLN A 94 27.07 -8.72 1.13
N GLN A 95 28.28 -9.15 1.47
CA GLN A 95 28.78 -10.50 1.19
C GLN A 95 28.59 -11.44 2.38
N THR A 96 28.69 -10.92 3.60
CA THR A 96 28.60 -11.71 4.83
C THR A 96 27.42 -11.31 5.71
N HIS A 97 27.12 -12.20 6.66
CA HIS A 97 25.94 -12.15 7.52
C HIS A 97 26.26 -12.12 9.01
N ASP A 98 27.54 -12.15 9.33
CA ASP A 98 28.11 -12.25 10.67
C ASP A 98 28.26 -10.91 11.37
N ILE A 99 28.30 -9.79 10.63
CA ILE A 99 28.38 -8.45 11.19
C ILE A 99 27.27 -7.58 10.60
N ARG A 100 26.51 -6.88 11.45
CA ARG A 100 25.46 -5.94 11.03
C ARG A 100 25.58 -4.59 11.74
N PRO A 101 25.31 -3.47 11.05
CA PRO A 101 25.17 -2.18 11.70
C PRO A 101 23.92 -2.15 12.59
N CYS A 102 23.98 -1.36 13.66
CA CYS A 102 22.81 -1.05 14.45
C CYS A 102 21.78 -0.31 13.57
N PRO A 103 20.51 -0.72 13.55
CA PRO A 103 19.46 -0.06 12.76
C PRO A 103 19.09 1.34 13.28
N ASN A 104 19.60 1.74 14.44
CA ASN A 104 19.39 3.10 14.95
C ASN A 104 20.30 4.08 14.21
N ASN A 105 19.72 5.00 13.43
CA ASN A 105 20.45 6.00 12.64
C ASN A 105 21.40 6.91 13.45
N LYS A 106 21.27 6.97 14.77
CA LYS A 106 22.15 7.75 15.66
C LYS A 106 23.32 6.94 16.23
N CYS A 107 23.41 5.65 15.91
CA CYS A 107 24.37 4.71 16.49
C CYS A 107 25.27 4.13 15.40
N SER A 108 26.58 4.33 15.52
CA SER A 108 27.60 3.79 14.61
C SER A 108 28.12 2.41 15.03
N TYR A 109 27.44 1.74 15.96
CA TYR A 109 27.86 0.43 16.49
C TYR A 109 27.55 -0.69 15.49
N TYR A 110 28.48 -1.64 15.39
CA TYR A 110 28.31 -2.87 14.62
C TYR A 110 28.23 -4.07 15.56
N ALA A 111 27.20 -4.89 15.41
CA ALA A 111 26.98 -6.08 16.21
C ALA A 111 27.44 -7.33 15.47
N PHE A 112 28.15 -8.22 16.17
CA PHE A 112 28.47 -9.55 15.69
C PHE A 112 27.27 -10.48 15.92
N LEU A 113 26.78 -11.09 14.84
CA LEU A 113 25.69 -12.06 14.82
C LEU A 113 26.29 -13.48 14.86
N PRO A 114 26.26 -14.19 16.00
CA PRO A 114 26.69 -15.58 16.04
C PRO A 114 25.75 -16.44 15.20
N THR A 115 26.31 -17.13 14.20
CA THR A 115 25.62 -17.99 13.22
C THR A 115 24.74 -19.07 13.84
N ASN A 116 24.98 -19.45 15.10
CA ASN A 116 24.33 -20.58 15.77
C ASN A 116 23.28 -20.20 16.83
N ARG A 117 22.75 -18.97 16.87
CA ARG A 117 21.71 -18.60 17.87
C ARG A 117 20.31 -18.52 17.26
N CYS A 118 19.38 -19.19 17.92
CA CYS A 118 17.96 -19.23 17.59
C CYS A 118 17.26 -17.94 18.05
N GLY A 119 16.74 -17.13 17.12
CA GLY A 119 15.55 -16.28 17.29
C GLY A 119 15.50 -15.20 18.38
N LYS A 120 16.61 -14.83 19.03
CA LYS A 120 16.59 -13.81 20.10
C LYS A 120 16.71 -12.39 19.56
N GLU A 121 16.06 -11.44 20.24
CA GLU A 121 16.24 -10.00 20.03
C GLU A 121 17.70 -9.62 20.30
N PHE A 122 18.31 -8.89 19.38
CA PHE A 122 19.64 -8.33 19.51
C PHE A 122 19.54 -6.98 20.22
N SER A 123 20.36 -6.78 21.25
CA SER A 123 20.49 -5.52 21.95
C SER A 123 21.81 -4.84 21.59
N CYS A 124 21.75 -3.59 21.16
CA CYS A 124 22.96 -2.81 20.85
C CYS A 124 23.68 -2.45 22.15
N GLN A 125 24.97 -2.79 22.27
CA GLN A 125 25.76 -2.47 23.48
C GLN A 125 26.00 -0.97 23.68
N GLN A 126 25.87 -0.16 22.63
CA GLN A 126 26.12 1.29 22.70
C GLN A 126 24.85 2.10 22.96
N CYS A 127 23.73 1.73 22.34
CA CYS A 127 22.49 2.51 22.43
C CYS A 127 21.31 1.76 23.05
N ASN A 128 21.51 0.51 23.51
CA ASN A 128 20.49 -0.37 24.07
C ASN A 128 19.25 -0.56 23.17
N PHE A 129 19.39 -0.32 21.87
CA PHE A 129 18.31 -0.54 20.90
C PHE A 129 18.16 -2.05 20.65
N ASN A 130 16.92 -2.54 20.77
CA ASN A 130 16.60 -3.94 20.55
C ASN A 130 15.99 -4.14 19.16
N TRP A 131 16.47 -5.13 18.39
CA TRP A 131 15.90 -5.48 17.09
C TRP A 131 16.01 -6.98 16.79
N LEU A 132 15.17 -7.46 15.89
CA LEU A 132 15.29 -8.79 15.29
C LEU A 132 15.89 -8.65 13.90
N ASP A 133 16.95 -9.41 13.62
CA ASP A 133 17.51 -9.45 12.25
C ASP A 133 16.53 -10.15 11.30
N LYS A 134 16.51 -9.69 10.04
CA LYS A 134 15.63 -10.24 8.99
C LYS A 134 15.80 -11.74 8.80
N GLN A 135 16.99 -12.29 9.08
CA GLN A 135 17.27 -13.73 8.98
C GLN A 135 16.50 -14.59 9.96
N TYR A 136 16.10 -14.04 11.11
CA TYR A 136 15.36 -14.75 12.14
C TYR A 136 13.86 -14.46 12.10
N LEU A 137 13.39 -13.68 11.12
CA LEU A 137 11.96 -13.45 10.92
C LEU A 137 11.30 -14.68 10.29
N SER A 138 10.09 -14.99 10.76
CA SER A 138 9.24 -15.98 10.10
C SER A 138 8.89 -15.52 8.68
N TYR A 139 8.58 -16.48 7.81
CA TYR A 139 8.20 -16.22 6.43
C TYR A 139 7.06 -15.20 6.32
N ASP A 140 6.04 -15.29 7.19
CA ASP A 140 4.90 -14.38 7.20
C ASP A 140 5.31 -12.93 7.50
N LYS A 141 6.20 -12.73 8.49
CA LYS A 141 6.71 -11.39 8.83
C LYS A 141 7.59 -10.83 7.71
N LEU A 142 8.40 -11.69 7.07
CA LEU A 142 9.23 -11.30 5.94
C LEU A 142 8.37 -10.91 4.73
N PHE A 143 7.28 -11.64 4.48
CA PHE A 143 6.31 -11.34 3.43
C PHE A 143 5.60 -10.01 3.69
N LEU A 144 5.15 -9.75 4.93
CA LEU A 144 4.54 -8.45 5.30
C LEU A 144 5.51 -7.28 5.11
N LEU A 145 6.79 -7.44 5.45
CA LEU A 145 7.80 -6.41 5.20
C LEU A 145 7.99 -6.16 3.70
N LYS A 146 8.09 -7.22 2.88
CA LYS A 146 8.17 -7.08 1.42
C LYS A 146 6.94 -6.38 0.84
N LEU A 147 5.74 -6.70 1.32
CA LEU A 147 4.52 -6.03 0.88
C LEU A 147 4.51 -4.55 1.23
N LYS A 148 5.06 -4.18 2.40
CA LYS A 148 5.20 -2.78 2.80
C LYS A 148 6.14 -2.02 1.85
N ASP A 149 7.28 -2.63 1.52
CA ASP A 149 8.26 -2.05 0.58
C ASP A 149 7.65 -1.88 -0.82
N ILE A 150 6.96 -2.91 -1.34
CA ILE A 150 6.25 -2.85 -2.63
C ILE A 150 5.19 -1.74 -2.63
N LYS A 151 4.42 -1.61 -1.55
CA LYS A 151 3.39 -0.58 -1.44
C LYS A 151 3.99 0.83 -1.48
N SER A 152 5.13 1.06 -0.81
CA SER A 152 5.80 2.36 -0.87
C SER A 152 6.37 2.67 -2.26
N ASP A 153 6.93 1.69 -2.95
CA ASP A 153 7.50 1.89 -4.30
C ASP A 153 6.42 2.18 -5.34
N ILE A 154 5.29 1.46 -5.28
CA ILE A 154 4.14 1.72 -6.15
C ILE A 154 3.56 3.11 -5.87
N PHE A 155 3.40 3.47 -4.59
CA PHE A 155 2.87 4.79 -4.25
C PHE A 155 3.79 5.92 -4.73
N THR A 156 5.11 5.74 -4.59
CA THR A 156 6.10 6.72 -5.04
C THR A 156 6.06 6.89 -6.56
N SER A 157 6.06 5.79 -7.32
CA SER A 157 6.01 5.85 -8.78
C SER A 157 4.69 6.43 -9.31
N VAL A 158 3.55 6.11 -8.69
CA VAL A 158 2.25 6.71 -9.03
C VAL A 158 2.23 8.20 -8.68
N PHE A 159 2.78 8.59 -7.52
CA PHE A 159 2.86 9.99 -7.13
C PHE A 159 3.75 10.79 -8.09
N GLU A 160 4.90 10.24 -8.49
CA GLU A 160 5.76 10.82 -9.51
C GLU A 160 5.00 10.99 -10.84
N PHE A 161 4.29 9.96 -11.29
CA PHE A 161 3.52 10.02 -12.53
C PHE A 161 2.42 11.09 -12.50
N ILE A 162 1.67 11.20 -11.40
CA ILE A 162 0.57 12.17 -11.27
C ILE A 162 1.11 13.59 -11.10
N SER A 163 2.21 13.73 -10.36
CA SER A 163 2.76 15.04 -9.97
C SER A 163 3.74 15.58 -10.99
N THR A 164 4.12 14.83 -12.02
CA THR A 164 5.02 15.28 -13.07
C THR A 164 4.30 15.54 -14.38
N GLN A 165 4.64 16.63 -15.05
CA GLN A 165 4.24 16.93 -16.42
C GLN A 165 5.37 17.60 -17.18
N GLU A 166 5.29 17.59 -18.50
CA GLU A 166 6.26 18.25 -19.37
C GLU A 166 5.82 19.68 -19.69
N CYS A 167 6.78 20.61 -19.75
CA CYS A 167 6.51 21.97 -20.18
C CYS A 167 6.06 21.99 -21.66
N PRO A 168 4.93 22.61 -22.01
CA PRO A 168 4.41 22.61 -23.38
C PRO A 168 5.30 23.34 -24.40
N ARG A 169 6.25 24.17 -23.95
CA ARG A 169 7.16 24.93 -24.82
C ARG A 169 8.53 24.28 -24.99
N CYS A 170 9.08 23.66 -23.94
CA CYS A 170 10.47 23.17 -23.95
C CYS A 170 10.64 21.72 -23.48
N ASN A 171 9.52 21.02 -23.23
CA ASN A 171 9.43 19.62 -22.82
C ASN A 171 10.28 19.24 -21.60
N SER A 172 10.63 20.21 -20.74
CA SER A 172 11.30 19.92 -19.48
C SER A 172 10.30 19.28 -18.53
N LYS A 173 10.66 18.17 -17.88
CA LYS A 173 9.87 17.57 -16.81
C LYS A 173 9.81 18.52 -15.61
N ILE A 174 8.61 18.83 -15.16
CA ILE A 174 8.32 19.70 -14.03
C ILE A 174 7.53 18.88 -13.02
N LEU A 175 7.87 19.00 -11.74
CA LEU A 175 7.12 18.43 -10.62
C LEU A 175 6.20 19.51 -10.04
N LYS A 176 4.92 19.19 -9.87
CA LYS A 176 3.95 20.05 -9.20
C LYS A 176 4.20 20.02 -7.69
N ASN A 177 4.56 21.17 -7.12
CA ASN A 177 4.94 21.33 -5.72
C ASN A 177 3.89 22.11 -4.90
N GLY A 178 2.66 22.27 -5.38
CA GLY A 178 1.61 23.03 -4.71
C GLY A 178 0.22 22.88 -5.35
N GLY A 179 -0.76 23.61 -4.81
CA GLY A 179 -2.18 23.52 -5.23
C GLY A 179 -2.58 24.42 -6.41
N CYS A 180 -1.80 25.46 -6.73
CA CYS A 180 -2.13 26.37 -7.82
C CYS A 180 -1.94 25.70 -9.19
N SER A 181 -2.88 25.92 -10.11
CA SER A 181 -2.79 25.42 -11.49
C SER A 181 -1.96 26.33 -12.40
N HIS A 182 -1.61 27.55 -11.96
CA HIS A 182 -0.81 28.49 -12.72
C HIS A 182 0.67 28.26 -12.44
N MET A 183 1.43 27.89 -13.47
CA MET A 183 2.81 27.47 -13.33
C MET A 183 3.73 28.22 -14.28
N THR A 184 4.97 28.40 -13.83
CA THR A 184 6.03 29.06 -14.59
C THR A 184 7.19 28.08 -14.77
N CYS A 185 7.56 27.80 -16.01
CA CYS A 185 8.68 26.92 -16.30
C CYS A 185 10.01 27.59 -15.89
N LYS A 186 10.79 26.96 -15.01
CA LYS A 186 12.10 27.50 -14.58
C LYS A 186 13.12 27.60 -15.72
N LYS A 187 13.05 26.72 -16.72
CA LYS A 187 14.01 26.64 -17.84
C LYS A 187 13.75 27.70 -18.91
N CYS A 188 12.50 27.86 -19.35
CA CYS A 188 12.14 28.75 -20.45
C CYS A 188 11.26 29.94 -20.05
N GLN A 189 10.97 30.10 -18.75
CA GLN A 189 10.16 31.19 -18.17
C GLN A 189 8.76 31.30 -18.81
N PHE A 190 8.22 30.19 -19.32
CA PHE A 190 6.89 30.14 -19.90
C PHE A 190 5.82 30.01 -18.81
N TYR A 191 4.83 30.91 -18.84
CA TYR A 191 3.69 30.95 -17.93
C TYR A 191 2.49 30.22 -18.54
N TYR A 192 2.01 29.17 -17.89
CA TYR A 192 0.96 28.30 -18.43
C TYR A 192 0.09 27.66 -17.34
N CYS A 193 -1.09 27.18 -17.73
CA CYS A 193 -1.98 26.45 -16.86
C CYS A 193 -1.69 24.94 -16.93
N TRP A 194 -1.41 24.32 -15.77
CA TRP A 194 -1.12 22.89 -15.61
C TRP A 194 -2.27 21.97 -16.05
N SER A 195 -3.51 22.45 -15.98
CA SER A 195 -4.68 21.63 -16.32
C SER A 195 -4.93 21.54 -17.82
N CYS A 196 -4.60 22.58 -18.59
CA CYS A 196 -4.90 22.63 -20.03
C CYS A 196 -3.68 22.86 -20.93
N ASN A 197 -2.48 22.98 -20.36
CA ASN A 197 -1.21 23.22 -21.07
C ASN A 197 -1.16 24.46 -21.97
N ASN A 198 -2.12 25.38 -21.82
CA ASN A 198 -2.16 26.62 -22.59
C ASN A 198 -1.46 27.75 -21.85
N GLN A 199 -0.97 28.73 -22.62
CA GLN A 199 -0.39 29.95 -22.08
C GLN A 199 -1.38 30.71 -21.21
N LEU A 200 -0.92 31.22 -20.07
CA LEU A 200 -1.71 32.11 -19.21
C LEU A 200 -1.74 33.51 -19.85
N ASN A 201 -2.72 33.74 -20.70
CA ASN A 201 -3.06 35.03 -21.25
C ASN A 201 -4.59 35.10 -21.38
N ASP A 202 -5.22 36.21 -21.00
CA ASP A 202 -6.69 36.33 -20.91
C ASP A 202 -7.40 36.07 -22.27
N GLN A 203 -6.66 36.22 -23.37
CA GLN A 203 -7.14 35.91 -24.73
C GLN A 203 -7.14 34.40 -25.06
N VAL A 204 -6.33 33.59 -24.39
CA VAL A 204 -6.08 32.17 -24.71
C VAL A 204 -6.58 31.23 -23.60
N HIS A 205 -6.58 31.69 -22.35
CA HIS A 205 -7.00 30.91 -21.20
C HIS A 205 -8.05 31.64 -20.37
N SER A 206 -9.22 31.02 -20.23
CA SER A 206 -10.28 31.43 -19.31
C SER A 206 -10.50 30.31 -18.30
N GLU A 207 -10.47 30.64 -17.00
CA GLU A 207 -10.59 29.65 -15.91
C GLU A 207 -11.90 28.86 -16.02
N LYS A 208 -13.02 29.52 -16.32
CA LYS A 208 -14.34 28.88 -16.47
C LYS A 208 -14.37 27.89 -17.62
N LEU A 209 -13.84 28.28 -18.79
CA LEU A 209 -13.79 27.42 -19.97
C LEU A 209 -12.80 26.27 -19.79
N CYS A 210 -11.69 26.49 -19.07
CA CYS A 210 -10.74 25.44 -18.72
C CYS A 210 -11.39 24.39 -17.83
N LEU A 211 -12.10 24.81 -16.78
CA LEU A 211 -12.78 23.89 -15.87
C LEU A 211 -13.84 23.05 -16.62
N ILE A 212 -14.66 23.69 -17.46
CA ILE A 212 -15.67 22.98 -18.28
C ILE A 212 -15.00 21.95 -19.20
N ARG A 213 -13.88 22.31 -19.85
CA ARG A 213 -13.14 21.40 -20.74
C ARG A 213 -12.52 20.21 -19.99
N VAL A 214 -11.99 20.44 -18.79
CA VAL A 214 -11.44 19.35 -17.95
C VAL A 214 -12.57 18.43 -17.50
N LEU A 215 -13.70 18.98 -17.05
CA LEU A 215 -14.85 18.18 -16.63
C LEU A 215 -15.46 17.38 -17.79
N SER A 216 -15.56 17.96 -18.99
CA SER A 216 -16.09 17.24 -20.15
C SER A 216 -15.15 16.10 -20.58
N TYR A 217 -13.84 16.32 -20.56
CA TYR A 217 -12.85 15.29 -20.84
C TYR A 217 -12.89 14.15 -19.82
N LEU A 218 -12.97 14.48 -18.52
CA LEU A 218 -13.14 13.48 -17.46
C LEU A 218 -14.46 12.72 -17.61
N SER A 219 -15.55 13.40 -17.95
CA SER A 219 -16.84 12.77 -18.22
C SER A 219 -16.76 11.79 -19.39
N MET A 220 -16.05 12.13 -20.47
CA MET A 220 -15.86 11.22 -21.60
C MET A 220 -15.06 9.98 -21.21
N ILE A 221 -13.99 10.13 -20.41
CA ILE A 221 -13.20 8.99 -19.92
C ILE A 221 -14.07 8.09 -19.04
N LEU A 222 -14.79 8.68 -18.08
CA LEU A 222 -15.66 7.93 -17.17
C LEU A 222 -16.77 7.20 -17.93
N LEU A 223 -17.36 7.83 -18.95
CA LEU A 223 -18.34 7.18 -19.83
C LEU A 223 -17.74 6.00 -20.58
N ASN A 224 -16.53 6.11 -21.13
CA ASN A 224 -15.86 5.00 -21.80
C ASN A 224 -15.57 3.84 -20.85
N ILE A 225 -15.09 4.14 -19.64
CA ILE A 225 -14.85 3.13 -18.60
C ILE A 225 -16.17 2.45 -18.20
N ALA A 226 -17.26 3.20 -18.05
CA ALA A 226 -18.57 2.64 -17.74
C ALA A 226 -19.09 1.72 -18.85
N VAL A 227 -18.92 2.12 -20.12
CA VAL A 227 -19.31 1.31 -21.29
C VAL A 227 -18.47 0.03 -21.40
N THR A 228 -17.17 0.09 -21.14
CA THR A 228 -16.33 -1.12 -21.14
C THR A 228 -16.73 -2.07 -20.01
N PHE A 229 -16.99 -1.58 -18.81
CA PHE A 229 -17.51 -2.42 -17.71
C PHE A 229 -18.88 -3.02 -18.03
N TYR A 230 -19.76 -2.27 -18.68
CA TYR A 230 -21.06 -2.76 -19.15
C TYR A 230 -20.89 -3.88 -20.18
N ASN A 231 -20.04 -3.68 -21.19
CA ASN A 231 -19.79 -4.68 -22.24
C ASN A 231 -19.08 -5.93 -21.70
N LEU A 232 -18.24 -5.80 -20.66
CA LEU A 232 -17.60 -6.92 -19.98
C LEU A 232 -18.56 -7.68 -19.04
N GLY A 233 -19.82 -7.23 -18.91
CA GLY A 233 -20.81 -7.87 -18.04
C GLY A 233 -20.55 -7.67 -16.54
N TRP A 234 -19.62 -6.81 -16.14
CA TRP A 234 -19.26 -6.60 -14.74
C TRP A 234 -20.43 -6.05 -13.92
N LEU A 235 -21.27 -5.20 -14.51
CA LEU A 235 -22.51 -4.74 -13.89
C LEU A 235 -23.47 -5.90 -13.58
N GLN A 236 -23.49 -6.92 -14.43
CA GLN A 236 -24.28 -8.14 -14.19
C GLN A 236 -23.70 -8.97 -13.04
N TYR A 237 -22.36 -9.07 -12.93
CA TYR A 237 -21.71 -9.76 -11.81
C TYR A 237 -21.91 -9.02 -10.47
N ILE A 238 -21.84 -7.69 -10.46
CA ILE A 238 -22.15 -6.88 -9.26
C ILE A 238 -23.63 -7.04 -8.89
N PHE A 239 -24.53 -6.99 -9.88
CA PHE A 239 -25.95 -7.22 -9.65
C PHE A 239 -26.21 -8.63 -9.10
N MET A 240 -25.57 -9.67 -9.65
CA MET A 240 -25.65 -11.03 -9.11
C MET A 240 -25.09 -11.13 -7.68
N ALA A 241 -23.96 -10.49 -7.40
CA ALA A 241 -23.32 -10.51 -6.08
C ALA A 241 -24.16 -9.83 -5.00
N ILE A 242 -25.00 -8.84 -5.37
CA ILE A 242 -25.91 -8.14 -4.44
C ILE A 242 -27.29 -8.81 -4.40
N TRP A 243 -27.82 -9.22 -5.55
CA TRP A 243 -29.16 -9.78 -5.68
C TRP A 243 -29.25 -11.19 -5.10
N TYR A 244 -28.23 -12.03 -5.28
CA TYR A 244 -28.27 -13.42 -4.80
C TYR A 244 -28.31 -13.53 -3.27
N PRO A 245 -27.53 -12.76 -2.49
CA PRO A 245 -27.67 -12.71 -1.03
C PRO A 245 -29.01 -12.14 -0.57
N LEU A 246 -29.52 -11.08 -1.21
CA LEU A 246 -30.81 -10.48 -0.85
C LEU A 246 -31.97 -11.42 -1.14
N TYR A 247 -31.93 -12.12 -2.28
CA TYR A 247 -32.92 -13.14 -2.64
C TYR A 247 -32.86 -14.35 -1.68
N GLY A 248 -31.65 -14.80 -1.32
CA GLY A 248 -31.45 -15.85 -0.32
C GLY A 248 -31.94 -15.45 1.08
N LEU A 249 -31.72 -14.19 1.50
CA LEU A 249 -32.25 -13.63 2.74
C LEU A 249 -33.78 -13.58 2.70
N GLY A 250 -34.37 -13.09 1.61
CA GLY A 250 -35.83 -13.05 1.42
C GLY A 250 -36.46 -14.45 1.49
N LEU A 251 -35.88 -15.44 0.81
CA LEU A 251 -36.34 -16.83 0.88
C LEU A 251 -36.15 -17.43 2.28
N SER A 252 -35.06 -17.11 2.99
CA SER A 252 -34.84 -17.59 4.36
C SER A 252 -35.88 -17.02 5.34
N LEU A 253 -36.28 -15.76 5.18
CA LEU A 253 -37.34 -15.12 5.97
C LEU A 253 -38.70 -15.75 5.67
N LEU A 254 -38.98 -16.05 4.40
CA LEU A 254 -40.20 -16.73 3.98
C LEU A 254 -40.23 -18.19 4.45
N TYR A 255 -39.12 -18.93 4.40
CA TYR A 255 -39.06 -20.32 4.87
C TYR A 255 -39.17 -20.42 6.39
N ASN A 256 -38.48 -19.54 7.11
CA ASN A 256 -38.58 -19.46 8.57
C ASN A 256 -39.95 -18.95 9.03
N SER A 257 -40.73 -18.30 8.17
CA SER A 257 -42.13 -17.94 8.48
C SER A 257 -42.97 -19.18 8.79
N TYR A 258 -42.69 -20.34 8.18
CA TYR A 258 -43.41 -21.59 8.46
C TYR A 258 -43.22 -22.08 9.91
N ILE A 259 -42.09 -21.75 10.53
CA ILE A 259 -41.77 -22.09 11.94
C ILE A 259 -42.21 -20.95 12.87
N ILE A 260 -42.00 -19.70 12.48
CA ILE A 260 -42.29 -18.51 13.30
C ILE A 260 -43.80 -18.27 13.43
N LEU A 261 -44.59 -18.53 12.39
CA LEU A 261 -46.05 -18.31 12.41
C LEU A 261 -46.79 -19.16 13.47
N PRO A 262 -46.59 -20.49 13.57
CA PRO A 262 -47.23 -21.27 14.63
C PRO A 262 -46.76 -20.86 16.03
N ILE A 263 -45.47 -20.52 16.21
CA ILE A 263 -44.94 -20.05 17.51
C ILE A 263 -45.58 -18.73 17.92
N THR A 264 -45.72 -17.77 16.99
CA THR A 264 -46.33 -16.47 17.28
C THR A 264 -47.83 -16.58 17.55
N ILE A 265 -48.55 -17.45 16.83
CA ILE A 265 -49.97 -17.74 17.11
C ILE A 265 -50.13 -18.32 18.52
N ILE A 266 -49.33 -19.32 18.87
CA ILE A 266 -49.35 -19.93 20.22
C ILE A 266 -49.01 -18.87 21.29
N ALA A 267 -47.98 -18.06 21.07
CA ALA A 267 -47.59 -17.00 22.01
C ALA A 267 -48.71 -15.96 22.19
N THR A 268 -49.39 -15.55 21.11
CA THR A 268 -50.54 -14.63 21.20
C THR A 268 -51.75 -15.26 21.89
N LEU A 269 -52.02 -16.54 21.69
CA LEU A 269 -53.09 -17.25 22.41
C LEU A 269 -52.78 -17.36 23.91
N VAL A 270 -51.53 -17.66 24.28
CA VAL A 270 -51.10 -17.69 25.68
C VAL A 270 -51.16 -16.30 26.33
N TYR A 271 -50.73 -15.27 25.62
CA TYR A 271 -50.77 -13.89 26.10
C TYR A 271 -52.20 -13.39 26.31
N THR A 272 -53.08 -13.62 25.32
CA THR A 272 -54.49 -13.23 25.41
C THR A 272 -55.24 -14.00 26.49
N TYR A 273 -54.93 -15.29 26.69
CA TYR A 273 -55.46 -16.08 27.80
C TYR A 273 -55.05 -15.52 29.17
N LYS A 274 -53.76 -15.20 29.36
CA LYS A 274 -53.27 -14.55 30.59
C LYS A 274 -53.94 -13.20 30.86
N GLN A 275 -54.09 -12.36 29.83
CA GLN A 275 -54.78 -11.07 30.00
C GLN A 275 -56.28 -11.25 30.28
N TRP A 276 -56.94 -12.21 29.65
CA TRP A 276 -58.38 -12.47 29.88
C TRP A 276 -58.68 -12.84 31.33
N GLN A 277 -57.78 -13.58 31.99
CA GLN A 277 -57.90 -13.90 33.42
C GLN A 277 -57.87 -12.65 34.33
N GLN A 278 -57.19 -11.58 33.91
CA GLN A 278 -57.00 -10.36 34.71
C GLN A 278 -58.09 -9.29 34.47
N VAL A 279 -59.01 -9.49 33.53
CA VAL A 279 -60.03 -8.50 33.14
C VAL A 279 -61.37 -8.75 33.86
N THR A 280 -61.95 -7.67 34.40
CA THR A 280 -63.27 -7.66 35.08
C THR A 280 -64.41 -8.13 34.16
N ALA A 281 -65.43 -8.82 34.72
CA ALA A 281 -66.52 -9.45 33.97
C ALA A 281 -67.21 -8.55 32.92
N VAL A 282 -67.44 -7.27 33.23
CA VAL A 282 -68.10 -6.30 32.35
C VAL A 282 -67.26 -5.94 31.10
N ARG A 283 -65.92 -6.03 31.19
CA ARG A 283 -64.99 -5.69 30.09
C ARG A 283 -64.59 -6.90 29.24
N LYS A 284 -64.89 -8.13 29.69
CA LYS A 284 -64.52 -9.37 28.99
C LYS A 284 -65.10 -9.43 27.57
N GLN A 285 -66.34 -8.98 27.37
CA GLN A 285 -67.00 -9.07 26.06
C GLN A 285 -66.37 -8.14 24.99
N ARG A 286 -65.94 -6.93 25.39
CA ARG A 286 -65.20 -6.02 24.49
C ARG A 286 -63.77 -6.50 24.23
N PHE A 287 -63.12 -7.06 25.24
CA PHE A 287 -61.77 -7.65 25.11
C PHE A 287 -61.74 -8.85 24.17
N ILE A 288 -62.74 -9.75 24.25
CA ILE A 288 -62.85 -10.90 23.34
C ILE A 288 -63.02 -10.43 21.89
N LYS A 289 -63.85 -9.42 21.64
CA LYS A 289 -64.05 -8.89 20.27
C LYS A 289 -62.77 -8.27 19.69
N SER A 290 -62.01 -7.48 20.47
CA SER A 290 -60.76 -6.89 19.98
C SER A 290 -59.67 -7.93 19.73
N GLN A 291 -59.55 -8.94 20.60
CA GLN A 291 -58.56 -10.01 20.42
C GLN A 291 -58.95 -11.01 19.33
N ALA A 292 -60.25 -11.19 19.05
CA ALA A 292 -60.70 -11.96 17.89
C ALA A 292 -60.26 -11.30 16.58
N ILE A 293 -60.34 -9.97 16.48
CA ILE A 293 -59.89 -9.24 15.28
C ILE A 293 -58.38 -9.40 15.06
N THR A 294 -57.56 -9.26 16.12
CA THR A 294 -56.10 -9.43 15.99
C THR A 294 -55.72 -10.85 15.60
N LEU A 295 -56.38 -11.87 16.16
CA LEU A 295 -56.18 -13.28 15.77
C LEU A 295 -56.61 -13.55 14.33
N ILE A 296 -57.74 -12.99 13.87
CA ILE A 296 -58.19 -13.15 12.48
C ILE A 296 -57.19 -12.51 11.51
N VAL A 297 -56.70 -11.30 11.79
CA VAL A 297 -55.70 -10.64 10.96
C VAL A 297 -54.40 -11.44 10.91
N GLN A 298 -53.95 -11.98 12.05
CA GLN A 298 -52.75 -12.82 12.11
C GLN A 298 -52.91 -14.13 11.34
N ILE A 299 -54.09 -14.76 11.40
CA ILE A 299 -54.41 -15.96 10.61
C ILE A 299 -54.40 -15.64 9.11
N ILE A 300 -55.00 -14.54 8.67
CA ILE A 300 -55.00 -14.12 7.26
C ILE A 300 -53.57 -13.90 6.75
N ILE A 301 -52.74 -13.17 7.51
CA ILE A 301 -51.33 -12.94 7.16
C ILE A 301 -50.57 -14.27 7.08
N SER A 302 -50.83 -15.21 8.00
CA SER A 302 -50.20 -16.52 8.00
C SER A 302 -50.59 -17.37 6.78
N ILE A 303 -51.84 -17.30 6.33
CA ILE A 303 -52.34 -18.02 5.15
C ILE A 303 -51.72 -17.44 3.87
N LEU A 304 -51.64 -16.11 3.75
CA LEU A 304 -51.01 -15.46 2.60
C LEU A 304 -49.52 -15.82 2.48
N LEU A 305 -48.80 -15.85 3.60
CA LEU A 305 -47.40 -16.28 3.64
C LEU A 305 -47.25 -17.76 3.29
N ALA A 306 -48.12 -18.64 3.79
CA ALA A 306 -48.11 -20.06 3.46
C ALA A 306 -48.35 -20.32 1.96
N ILE A 307 -49.32 -19.61 1.36
CA ILE A 307 -49.59 -19.68 -0.09
C ILE A 307 -48.37 -19.22 -0.89
N ALA A 308 -47.74 -18.10 -0.51
CA ALA A 308 -46.53 -17.62 -1.15
C ALA A 308 -45.37 -18.64 -1.06
N THR A 309 -45.22 -19.32 0.09
CA THR A 309 -44.21 -20.39 0.22
C THR A 309 -44.54 -21.62 -0.61
N TYR A 310 -45.81 -22.01 -0.71
CA TYR A 310 -46.26 -23.16 -1.52
C TYR A 310 -45.95 -22.96 -3.01
N TYR A 311 -46.28 -21.78 -3.56
CA TYR A 311 -45.97 -21.44 -4.95
C TYR A 311 -44.46 -21.45 -5.22
N ASN A 312 -43.65 -20.98 -4.27
CA ASN A 312 -42.20 -20.98 -4.43
C ASN A 312 -41.58 -22.38 -4.34
N ILE A 313 -42.08 -23.27 -3.47
CA ILE A 313 -41.59 -24.65 -3.34
C ILE A 313 -41.93 -25.47 -4.59
N PHE A 314 -43.14 -25.33 -5.13
CA PHE A 314 -43.57 -26.11 -6.29
C PHE A 314 -42.86 -25.72 -7.61
N ASN A 315 -42.33 -24.50 -7.67
CA ASN A 315 -41.57 -24.00 -8.82
C ASN A 315 -40.06 -24.34 -8.77
N ILE A 316 -39.54 -24.91 -7.68
CA ILE A 316 -38.11 -25.20 -7.50
C ILE A 316 -37.87 -26.72 -7.59
N ASN A 317 -37.01 -27.16 -8.50
CA ASN A 317 -36.62 -28.58 -8.63
C ASN A 317 -35.87 -29.07 -7.38
N PHE A 318 -36.05 -30.33 -6.98
CA PHE A 318 -35.43 -30.93 -5.77
C PHE A 318 -33.90 -30.70 -5.66
N ASN A 319 -33.17 -30.75 -6.78
CA ASN A 319 -31.74 -30.47 -6.83
C ASN A 319 -31.38 -28.99 -6.58
N GLN A 320 -32.26 -28.06 -6.95
CA GLN A 320 -32.08 -26.64 -6.65
C GLN A 320 -32.33 -26.37 -5.17
N ALA A 321 -33.32 -27.04 -4.55
CA ALA A 321 -33.57 -26.94 -3.11
C ALA A 321 -32.38 -27.42 -2.25
N LEU A 322 -31.72 -28.53 -2.64
CA LEU A 322 -30.49 -29.00 -2.00
C LEU A 322 -29.33 -28.00 -2.14
N ASN A 323 -29.15 -27.42 -3.33
CA ASN A 323 -28.17 -26.36 -3.54
C ASN A 323 -28.47 -25.11 -2.68
N TYR A 324 -29.73 -24.72 -2.53
CA TYR A 324 -30.11 -23.60 -1.66
C TYR A 324 -29.80 -23.87 -0.18
N HIS A 325 -30.06 -25.09 0.32
CA HIS A 325 -29.68 -25.47 1.69
C HIS A 325 -28.16 -25.51 1.88
N TYR A 326 -27.41 -25.95 0.86
CA TYR A 326 -25.94 -25.90 0.86
C TYR A 326 -25.41 -24.47 0.89
N TYR A 327 -25.98 -23.55 0.10
CA TYR A 327 -25.62 -22.13 0.14
C TYR A 327 -26.04 -21.44 1.44
N GLN A 328 -27.20 -21.80 2.02
CA GLN A 328 -27.57 -21.34 3.37
C GLN A 328 -26.55 -21.79 4.41
N PHE A 329 -26.12 -23.06 4.36
CA PHE A 329 -25.10 -23.58 5.27
C PHE A 329 -23.77 -22.84 5.10
N ILE A 330 -23.34 -22.59 3.85
CA ILE A 330 -22.12 -21.81 3.56
C ILE A 330 -22.25 -20.35 4.04
N ILE A 331 -23.39 -19.69 3.81
CA ILE A 331 -23.61 -18.29 4.23
C ILE A 331 -23.67 -18.18 5.76
N ILE A 332 -24.27 -19.15 6.46
CA ILE A 332 -24.28 -19.19 7.92
C ILE A 332 -22.87 -19.45 8.47
N MET A 333 -22.10 -20.36 7.86
CA MET A 333 -20.74 -20.67 8.28
C MET A 333 -19.74 -19.56 7.95
N SER A 334 -19.87 -18.89 6.80
CA SER A 334 -19.04 -17.75 6.39
C SER A 334 -19.42 -16.46 7.13
N GLY A 335 -20.72 -16.21 7.31
CA GLY A 335 -21.21 -15.10 8.13
C GLY A 335 -20.85 -15.27 9.61
N GLY A 336 -20.95 -16.49 10.13
CA GLY A 336 -20.51 -16.84 11.49
C GLY A 336 -19.01 -16.69 11.70
N SER A 337 -18.19 -17.03 10.72
CA SER A 337 -16.73 -16.82 10.78
C SER A 337 -16.33 -15.37 10.57
N ILE A 338 -17.03 -14.57 9.76
CA ILE A 338 -16.82 -13.12 9.67
C ILE A 338 -17.23 -12.42 10.97
N VAL A 339 -18.34 -12.81 11.60
CA VAL A 339 -18.76 -12.27 12.90
C VAL A 339 -17.81 -12.72 14.02
N LEU A 340 -17.31 -13.96 14.00
CA LEU A 340 -16.25 -14.40 14.93
C LEU A 340 -14.93 -13.65 14.69
N VAL A 341 -14.52 -13.43 13.44
CA VAL A 341 -13.31 -12.66 13.13
C VAL A 341 -13.47 -11.20 13.53
N VAL A 342 -14.64 -10.58 13.30
CA VAL A 342 -14.94 -9.21 13.73
C VAL A 342 -15.06 -9.11 15.25
N LEU A 343 -15.66 -10.09 15.94
CA LEU A 343 -15.72 -10.12 17.39
C LEU A 343 -14.36 -10.43 18.03
N LEU A 344 -13.54 -11.29 17.43
CA LEU A 344 -12.16 -11.54 17.86
C LEU A 344 -11.27 -10.32 17.58
N PHE A 345 -11.45 -9.62 16.45
CA PHE A 345 -10.76 -8.36 16.16
C PHE A 345 -11.20 -7.23 17.10
N ASN A 346 -12.50 -7.11 17.40
CA ASN A 346 -13.01 -6.11 18.35
C ASN A 346 -12.57 -6.41 19.78
N ASN A 347 -12.58 -7.67 20.20
CA ASN A 347 -12.16 -8.04 21.56
C ASN A 347 -10.64 -7.90 21.72
N PHE A 348 -9.85 -8.16 20.67
CA PHE A 348 -8.41 -7.89 20.64
C PHE A 348 -8.09 -6.39 20.71
N PHE A 349 -8.86 -5.53 20.03
CA PHE A 349 -8.71 -4.09 20.15
C PHE A 349 -9.17 -3.58 21.53
N TYR A 350 -10.31 -4.04 22.05
CA TYR A 350 -10.85 -3.57 23.32
C TYR A 350 -9.94 -3.92 24.52
N GLN A 351 -9.34 -5.11 24.54
CA GLN A 351 -8.42 -5.51 25.61
C GLN A 351 -7.04 -4.82 25.56
N ASN A 352 -6.58 -4.42 24.37
CA ASN A 352 -5.28 -3.75 24.22
C ASN A 352 -5.38 -2.22 24.30
N TRP A 353 -6.54 -1.64 23.98
CA TRP A 353 -6.73 -0.19 24.05
C TRP A 353 -6.91 0.31 25.49
N LEU A 354 -7.54 -0.49 26.37
CA LEU A 354 -7.67 -0.17 27.80
C LEU A 354 -6.35 -0.24 28.59
N LYS A 355 -5.33 -0.96 28.09
CA LYS A 355 -3.98 -0.97 28.67
C LYS A 355 -3.11 0.21 28.25
N PHE A 356 -3.58 1.03 27.31
CA PHE A 356 -2.88 2.25 26.86
C PHE A 356 -3.45 3.53 27.49
N LEU A 357 -4.54 3.43 28.26
CA LEU A 357 -5.26 4.55 28.86
C LEU A 357 -5.31 4.53 30.40
N ILE A 358 -4.52 3.66 31.03
CA ILE A 358 -4.14 3.68 32.45
C ILE A 358 -2.63 3.54 32.47
#